data_AF-A0A099ZIH2-F1
#
_entry.id   AF-A0A099ZIH2-F1
#
_cell.length_a   1.000
_cell.length_b   1.000
_cell.length_c   1.000
_cell.angle_alpha   90.00
_cell.angle_beta   90.00
_cell.angle_gamma   90.00
#
_symmetry.space_group_name_H-M   'P 1'
#
loop_
_entity.id
_entity.type
_entity.pdbx_description
1 polymer ?
#
loop_
_entity_poly.entity_id
_entity_poly.type
_entity_poly.pdbx_seq_one_letter_code
_entity_poly.pdbx_strand_id
1 'polypeptide(L)'
;STSLQYLTQPSKTAGQLHTTPKLFANVSGSLDDHGSCQCSVYLPDTTFPVQKVEVLEKIAATLSQKFEQELSQVREYTKVIEIYQQKIVNLTIRVEYMEKSSISYTELDFQLLKVEIINLERLVTQLKSSVVGSNVIVEQIYLEITNLTILVNELESLDKNNILAIRLAPYIPPGSCIHRGPTNVSQPYVVKLNWRGFSYKYGSWGRDYSPSNLEEEVYWVAPLNTDGRYLEYYRIYYSFDNLLLFTPTYERRITYGEGSGAALYDNFLYYHAYNTRNMVKHNIKTNSVVLTKTLPDAVIGNRFSYAGVSWQDIDFAVDEGGLWVVYSTQNSMGNIVISKLNETTLDVLNTWQTRQYKPSVSNAFMICGVLYATRTLSTRKEEIFYMYDTSTGREGTISIIMDKKLDTIQSINYNPIDQRLYVYNDGYLLRYDITFQ
;
A
#
# COMPACT_ATOMS: atom_id res chain seq x y z
N SER A 1 -32.57 -21.49 34.48
CA SER A 1 -33.43 -20.53 33.75
C SER A 1 -32.48 -19.67 32.95
N THR A 2 -32.34 -19.78 31.64
CA THR A 2 -33.36 -19.74 30.59
C THR A 2 -32.80 -20.38 29.32
N SER A 3 -33.65 -21.11 28.61
CA SER A 3 -33.42 -21.80 27.35
C SER A 3 -33.23 -20.84 26.16
N LEU A 4 -32.20 -21.03 25.34
CA LEU A 4 -32.14 -20.47 23.98
C LEU A 4 -32.65 -21.53 22.98
N GLN A 5 -33.79 -21.24 22.37
CA GLN A 5 -34.41 -22.03 21.32
C GLN A 5 -33.68 -21.82 19.98
N TYR A 6 -33.53 -22.93 19.26
CA TYR A 6 -33.12 -23.01 17.86
C TYR A 6 -33.88 -22.01 16.97
N LEU A 7 -33.13 -21.22 16.18
CA LEU A 7 -33.67 -20.56 14.99
C LEU A 7 -33.29 -21.39 13.76
N THR A 8 -34.35 -21.78 13.07
CA THR A 8 -34.44 -22.60 11.87
C THR A 8 -33.82 -21.93 10.64
N GLN A 9 -33.31 -22.77 9.73
CA GLN A 9 -32.81 -22.41 8.40
C GLN A 9 -33.79 -21.54 7.60
N PRO A 10 -33.32 -20.57 6.78
CA PRO A 10 -34.16 -19.96 5.76
C PRO A 10 -34.20 -20.85 4.52
N SER A 11 -35.42 -21.18 4.11
CA SER A 11 -35.76 -21.80 2.84
C SER A 11 -35.31 -20.95 1.65
N LYS A 12 -34.67 -21.60 0.67
CA LYS A 12 -34.44 -21.06 -0.67
C LYS A 12 -35.77 -20.70 -1.33
N THR A 13 -35.96 -19.42 -1.63
CA THR A 13 -36.81 -19.01 -2.76
C THR A 13 -36.15 -17.82 -3.43
N ALA A 14 -35.60 -18.07 -4.62
CA ALA A 14 -35.12 -17.06 -5.53
C ALA A 14 -36.31 -16.29 -6.12
N GLY A 15 -36.16 -14.98 -6.21
CA GLY A 15 -37.12 -14.08 -6.84
C GLY A 15 -36.54 -12.66 -6.90
N GLN A 16 -35.59 -12.45 -7.80
CA GLN A 16 -35.17 -11.10 -8.20
C GLN A 16 -36.36 -10.40 -8.86
N LEU A 17 -36.86 -9.33 -8.24
CA LEU A 17 -37.66 -8.32 -8.94
C LEU A 17 -37.02 -6.96 -8.68
N HIS A 18 -36.23 -6.49 -9.64
CA HIS A 18 -35.85 -5.09 -9.72
C HIS A 18 -37.09 -4.26 -10.01
N THR A 19 -37.54 -3.45 -9.05
CA THR A 19 -38.56 -2.42 -9.28
C THR A 19 -37.97 -1.04 -9.08
N THR A 20 -37.91 -0.27 -10.17
CA THR A 20 -37.74 1.19 -10.17
C THR A 20 -38.75 1.87 -9.22
N PRO A 21 -38.40 3.00 -8.59
CA PRO A 21 -39.28 3.67 -7.64
C PRO A 21 -40.53 4.19 -8.37
N LYS A 22 -41.68 3.57 -8.10
CA LYS A 22 -42.99 4.10 -8.49
C LYS A 22 -43.38 5.17 -7.49
N LEU A 23 -43.69 6.38 -7.98
CA LEU A 23 -44.51 7.33 -7.23
C LEU A 23 -45.87 6.65 -6.97
N PHE A 24 -46.23 6.50 -5.69
CA PHE A 24 -47.56 6.01 -5.29
C PHE A 24 -48.60 7.07 -5.64
N ALA A 25 -49.17 7.00 -6.84
CA ALA A 25 -50.14 7.99 -7.31
C ALA A 25 -51.56 7.77 -6.77
N ASN A 26 -51.91 6.59 -6.25
CA ASN A 26 -53.24 6.29 -5.74
C ASN A 26 -53.16 5.52 -4.41
N VAL A 27 -53.53 6.16 -3.30
CA VAL A 27 -53.68 5.54 -1.97
C VAL A 27 -55.15 5.63 -1.56
N SER A 28 -55.77 4.50 -1.26
CA SER A 28 -57.16 4.44 -0.79
C SER A 28 -57.24 4.94 0.66
N GLY A 29 -58.02 5.98 0.92
CA GLY A 29 -58.25 6.55 2.25
C GLY A 29 -59.59 6.16 2.86
N SER A 30 -59.70 6.21 4.19
CA SER A 30 -60.94 6.06 4.95
C SER A 30 -61.34 7.39 5.58
N LEU A 31 -62.65 7.68 5.66
CA LEU A 31 -63.15 8.87 6.36
C LEU A 31 -63.27 8.58 7.85
N ASP A 32 -62.80 9.51 8.69
CA ASP A 32 -63.06 9.47 10.12
C ASP A 32 -64.48 9.96 10.47
N ASP A 33 -64.91 9.78 11.71
CA ASP A 33 -66.26 10.13 12.20
C ASP A 33 -66.57 11.65 12.14
N HIS A 34 -65.58 12.47 11.80
CA HIS A 34 -65.71 13.92 11.58
C HIS A 34 -65.64 14.31 10.10
N GLY A 35 -65.61 13.33 9.18
CA GLY A 35 -65.61 13.55 7.74
C GLY A 35 -64.24 13.93 7.15
N SER A 36 -63.14 13.71 7.87
CA SER A 36 -61.78 13.92 7.35
C SER A 36 -61.21 12.64 6.74
N CYS A 37 -60.65 12.74 5.54
CA CYS A 37 -60.09 11.59 4.82
C CYS A 37 -58.68 11.26 5.34
N GLN A 38 -58.49 10.04 5.85
CA GLN A 38 -57.25 9.53 6.41
C GLN A 38 -56.65 8.46 5.49
N CYS A 39 -55.42 8.67 5.05
CA CYS A 39 -54.67 7.73 4.23
C CYS A 39 -53.45 7.23 5.00
N SER A 40 -53.35 5.91 5.20
CA SER A 40 -52.19 5.29 5.83
C SER A 40 -51.20 4.83 4.75
N VAL A 41 -50.08 5.52 4.61
CA VAL A 41 -48.98 5.12 3.70
C VAL A 41 -47.85 4.52 4.54
N TYR A 42 -47.47 3.28 4.24
CA TYR A 42 -46.30 2.65 4.84
C TYR A 42 -45.08 2.97 3.97
N LEU A 43 -44.20 3.85 4.46
CA LEU A 43 -42.91 4.11 3.83
C LEU A 43 -41.93 3.00 4.29
N PRO A 44 -41.31 2.22 3.38
CA PRO A 44 -40.23 1.34 3.78
C PRO A 44 -39.07 2.19 4.28
N ASP A 45 -38.59 1.93 5.49
CA ASP A 45 -37.43 2.62 6.07
C ASP A 45 -36.23 2.48 5.14
N THR A 46 -35.87 3.57 4.45
CA THR A 46 -34.69 3.64 3.58
C THR A 46 -33.47 4.19 4.31
N THR A 47 -33.54 4.32 5.63
CA THR A 47 -32.49 4.93 6.44
C THR A 47 -31.43 3.88 6.74
N PHE A 48 -30.22 4.08 6.22
CA PHE A 48 -29.07 3.21 6.51
C PHE A 48 -28.88 3.08 8.03
N PRO A 49 -28.74 1.86 8.58
CA PRO A 49 -28.77 1.65 10.03
C PRO A 49 -27.43 2.03 10.68
N VAL A 50 -27.18 3.33 10.83
CA VAL A 50 -25.95 3.93 11.41
C VAL A 50 -25.60 3.33 12.77
N GLN A 51 -26.61 3.02 13.59
CA GLN A 51 -26.42 2.39 14.91
C GLN A 51 -25.81 0.99 14.81
N LYS A 52 -26.16 0.19 13.78
CA LYS A 52 -25.55 -1.13 13.55
C LYS A 52 -24.08 -1.00 13.16
N VAL A 53 -23.72 0.04 12.40
CA VAL A 53 -22.33 0.31 11.99
C VAL A 53 -21.48 0.77 13.17
N GLU A 54 -22.01 1.64 14.03
CA GLU A 54 -21.30 2.09 15.24
C GLU A 54 -21.03 0.92 16.21
N VAL A 55 -22.00 0.00 16.34
CA VAL A 55 -21.80 -1.23 17.10
C VAL A 55 -20.77 -2.14 16.45
N LEU A 56 -20.80 -2.28 15.12
CA LEU A 56 -19.83 -3.05 14.36
C LEU A 56 -18.40 -2.52 14.56
N GLU A 57 -18.20 -1.20 14.52
CA GLU A 57 -16.91 -0.54 14.74
C GLU A 57 -16.34 -0.85 16.14
N LYS A 58 -17.20 -0.80 17.17
CA LYS A 58 -16.82 -1.17 18.55
C LYS A 58 -16.44 -2.65 18.68
N ILE A 59 -17.19 -3.55 18.04
CA ILE A 59 -16.89 -4.99 18.05
C ILE A 59 -15.57 -5.26 17.30
N ALA A 60 -15.38 -4.64 16.13
CA ALA A 60 -14.17 -4.78 15.34
C ALA A 60 -12.93 -4.31 16.11
N ALA A 61 -12.98 -3.14 16.75
CA ALA A 61 -11.88 -2.64 17.58
C ALA A 61 -11.56 -3.58 18.76
N THR A 62 -12.60 -4.11 19.43
CA THR A 62 -12.44 -5.07 20.53
C THR A 62 -11.81 -6.37 20.04
N LEU A 63 -12.21 -6.86 18.87
CA LEU A 63 -11.71 -8.09 18.28
C LEU A 63 -10.25 -7.95 17.81
N SER A 64 -9.90 -6.82 17.20
CA SER A 64 -8.51 -6.49 16.85
C SER A 64 -7.61 -6.47 18.09
N GLN A 65 -8.09 -5.91 19.20
CA GLN A 65 -7.34 -5.91 20.46
C GLN A 65 -7.13 -7.32 21.01
N LYS A 66 -8.17 -8.18 21.01
CA LYS A 66 -8.05 -9.59 21.42
C LYS A 66 -7.09 -10.36 20.51
N PHE A 67 -7.15 -10.13 19.20
CA PHE A 67 -6.28 -10.78 18.22
C PHE A 67 -4.82 -10.40 18.43
N GLU A 68 -4.51 -9.12 18.63
CA GLU A 68 -3.14 -8.66 18.92
C GLU A 68 -2.59 -9.24 20.24
N GLN A 69 -3.44 -9.38 21.26
CA GLN A 69 -3.06 -10.03 22.52
C GLN A 69 -2.66 -11.50 22.31
N GLU A 70 -3.45 -12.26 21.54
CA GLU A 70 -3.12 -13.65 21.21
C GLU A 70 -1.89 -13.76 20.30
N LEU A 71 -1.77 -12.88 19.30
CA LEU A 71 -0.62 -12.85 18.40
C LEU A 71 0.70 -12.57 19.17
N SER A 72 0.64 -11.69 20.17
CA SER A 72 1.78 -11.45 21.06
C SER A 72 2.16 -12.70 21.86
N GLN A 73 1.19 -13.48 22.34
CA GLN A 73 1.48 -14.74 23.05
C GLN A 73 2.12 -15.78 22.12
N VAL A 74 1.64 -15.91 20.88
CA VAL A 74 2.20 -16.81 19.86
C VAL A 74 3.66 -16.46 19.52
N ARG A 75 3.99 -15.17 19.43
CA ARG A 75 5.38 -14.71 19.22
C ARG A 75 6.30 -15.09 20.37
N GLU A 76 5.83 -14.98 21.61
CA GLU A 76 6.60 -15.42 22.78
C GLU A 76 6.79 -16.95 22.80
N TYR A 77 5.78 -17.74 22.42
CA TYR A 77 5.94 -19.19 22.27
C TYR A 77 6.97 -19.56 21.20
N THR A 78 6.99 -18.84 20.08
CA THR A 78 7.93 -19.10 18.98
C THR A 78 9.38 -18.91 19.44
N LYS A 79 9.69 -17.81 20.14
CA LYS A 79 11.03 -17.57 20.71
C LYS A 79 11.44 -18.66 21.70
N VAL A 80 10.52 -19.09 22.55
CA VAL A 80 10.76 -20.14 23.55
C VAL A 80 11.03 -21.49 22.87
N ILE A 81 10.29 -21.83 21.82
CA ILE A 81 10.49 -23.04 21.01
C ILE A 81 11.86 -23.05 20.32
N GLU A 82 12.29 -21.92 19.74
CA GLU A 82 13.61 -21.80 19.11
C GLU A 82 14.76 -22.06 20.09
N ILE A 83 14.68 -21.51 21.31
CA ILE A 83 15.66 -21.75 22.37
C ILE A 83 15.69 -23.24 22.75
N TYR A 84 14.53 -23.90 22.81
CA TYR A 84 14.46 -25.33 23.12
C TYR A 84 15.01 -26.20 22.00
N GLN A 85 14.73 -25.85 20.74
CA GLN A 85 15.27 -26.54 19.59
C GLN A 85 16.81 -26.51 19.63
N GLN A 86 17.41 -25.37 19.96
CA GLN A 86 18.87 -25.27 20.13
C GLN A 86 19.40 -26.14 21.29
N LYS A 87 18.71 -26.17 22.43
CA LYS A 87 19.10 -27.01 23.57
C LYS A 87 19.02 -28.51 23.23
N ILE A 88 17.97 -28.93 22.53
CA ILE A 88 17.80 -30.32 22.09
C ILE A 88 18.92 -30.70 21.11
N VAL A 89 19.19 -29.87 20.10
CA VAL A 89 20.27 -30.12 19.12
C VAL A 89 21.63 -30.25 19.82
N ASN A 90 21.95 -29.36 20.76
CA ASN A 90 23.20 -29.43 21.51
C ASN A 90 23.30 -30.71 22.37
N LEU A 91 22.19 -31.14 22.98
CA LEU A 91 22.14 -32.40 23.72
C LEU A 91 22.28 -33.61 22.78
N THR A 92 21.64 -33.60 21.62
CA THR A 92 21.77 -34.66 20.60
C THR A 92 23.21 -34.80 20.13
N ILE A 93 23.88 -33.69 19.81
CA ILE A 93 25.30 -33.69 19.42
C ILE A 93 26.18 -34.26 20.53
N ARG A 94 25.91 -33.87 21.79
CA ARG A 94 26.67 -34.37 22.95
C ARG A 94 26.47 -35.87 23.15
N VAL A 95 25.24 -36.37 23.03
CA VAL A 95 24.93 -37.80 23.16
C VAL A 95 25.55 -38.59 22.01
N GLU A 96 25.48 -38.12 20.77
CA GLU A 96 26.12 -38.78 19.62
C GLU A 96 27.65 -38.84 19.76
N TYR A 97 28.26 -37.78 20.29
CA TYR A 97 29.70 -37.78 20.57
C TYR A 97 30.06 -38.78 21.68
N MET A 98 29.21 -38.90 22.71
CA MET A 98 29.35 -39.90 23.76
C MET A 98 29.22 -41.33 23.24
N GLU A 99 28.38 -41.57 22.23
CA GLU A 99 28.20 -42.88 21.60
C GLU A 99 29.38 -43.28 20.69
N LYS A 100 29.95 -42.31 19.95
CA LYS A 100 30.96 -42.56 18.91
C LYS A 100 32.40 -42.50 19.41
N SER A 101 32.66 -41.89 20.57
CA SER A 101 34.03 -41.72 21.09
C SER A 101 34.44 -42.84 22.05
N SER A 102 35.72 -43.22 22.04
CA SER A 102 36.29 -44.29 22.88
C SER A 102 36.69 -43.81 24.30
N ILE A 103 36.11 -42.70 24.77
CA ILE A 103 36.47 -42.04 26.04
C ILE A 103 35.59 -42.59 27.17
N SER A 104 36.17 -42.89 28.34
CA SER A 104 35.40 -43.38 29.50
C SER A 104 34.66 -42.22 30.19
N TYR A 105 33.33 -42.20 30.10
CA TYR A 105 32.48 -41.24 30.80
C TYR A 105 32.22 -41.68 32.25
N THR A 106 32.03 -40.70 33.14
CA THR A 106 31.77 -40.96 34.57
C THR A 106 30.28 -41.02 34.87
N GLU A 107 29.90 -41.70 35.96
CA GLU A 107 28.51 -41.72 36.46
C GLU A 107 27.94 -40.30 36.64
N LEU A 108 28.78 -39.34 37.04
CA LEU A 108 28.38 -37.94 37.22
C LEU A 108 27.94 -37.27 35.90
N ASP A 109 28.57 -37.62 34.78
CA ASP A 109 28.22 -37.11 33.45
C ASP A 109 26.82 -37.54 33.03
N PHE A 110 26.47 -38.80 33.33
CA PHE A 110 25.13 -39.34 33.06
C PHE A 110 24.06 -38.78 34.00
N GLN A 111 24.40 -38.54 35.28
CA GLN A 111 23.48 -37.89 36.22
C GLN A 111 23.16 -36.45 35.81
N LEU A 112 24.15 -35.70 35.31
CA LEU A 112 23.95 -34.35 34.79
C LEU A 112 23.03 -34.35 33.57
N LEU A 113 23.26 -35.27 32.62
CA LEU A 113 22.43 -35.41 31.41
C LEU A 113 20.98 -35.77 31.77
N LYS A 114 20.78 -36.64 32.78
CA LYS A 114 19.46 -37.02 33.27
C LYS A 114 18.69 -35.84 33.87
N VAL A 115 19.36 -34.97 34.62
CA VAL A 115 18.76 -33.74 35.18
C VAL A 115 18.39 -32.76 34.07
N GLU A 116 19.22 -32.61 33.04
CA GLU A 116 18.93 -31.74 31.89
C GLU A 116 17.70 -32.23 31.10
N ILE A 117 17.56 -33.54 30.88
CA ILE A 117 16.39 -34.14 30.21
C ILE A 117 15.11 -33.96 31.03
N ILE A 118 15.14 -34.23 32.34
CA ILE A 118 13.96 -34.04 33.22
C ILE A 118 13.50 -32.58 33.23
N ASN A 119 14.44 -31.63 33.22
CA ASN A 119 14.10 -30.22 33.13
C ASN A 119 13.45 -29.86 31.80
N LEU A 120 13.89 -30.44 30.68
CA LEU A 120 13.26 -30.27 29.37
C LEU A 120 11.84 -30.86 29.33
N GLU A 121 11.62 -32.05 29.87
CA GLU A 121 10.28 -32.68 29.94
C GLU A 121 9.28 -31.82 30.72
N ARG A 122 9.70 -31.25 31.85
CA ARG A 122 8.86 -30.35 32.66
C ARG A 122 8.46 -29.10 31.89
N LEU A 123 9.42 -28.51 31.16
CA LEU A 123 9.20 -27.31 30.35
C LEU A 123 8.31 -27.58 29.13
N VAL A 124 8.49 -28.73 28.46
CA VAL A 124 7.61 -29.17 27.36
C VAL A 124 6.17 -29.35 27.82
N THR A 125 5.98 -29.90 29.03
CA THR A 125 4.65 -30.07 29.63
C THR A 125 3.97 -28.72 29.90
N GLN A 126 4.73 -27.73 30.41
CA GLN A 126 4.23 -26.37 30.63
C GLN A 126 3.85 -25.70 29.31
N LEU A 127 4.72 -25.77 28.29
CA LEU A 127 4.45 -25.20 26.97
C LEU A 127 3.20 -25.83 26.33
N LYS A 128 3.04 -27.15 26.41
CA LYS A 128 1.88 -27.87 25.88
C LYS A 128 0.57 -27.38 26.49
N SER A 129 0.54 -27.18 27.82
CA SER A 129 -0.67 -26.66 28.48
C SER A 129 -1.04 -25.24 28.05
N SER A 130 -0.04 -24.40 27.76
CA SER A 130 -0.25 -23.02 27.31
C SER A 130 -0.74 -22.94 25.87
N VAL A 131 -0.17 -23.74 24.97
CA VAL A 131 -0.55 -23.77 23.54
C VAL A 131 -1.99 -24.25 23.34
N VAL A 132 -2.45 -25.22 24.14
CA VAL A 132 -3.85 -25.68 24.10
C VAL A 132 -4.83 -24.58 24.51
N GLY A 133 -4.44 -23.72 25.47
CA GLY A 133 -5.26 -22.57 25.89
C GLY A 133 -5.46 -21.55 24.76
N SER A 134 -4.40 -21.18 24.04
CA SER A 134 -4.50 -20.23 22.91
C SER A 134 -5.31 -20.79 21.73
N ASN A 135 -5.31 -22.10 21.48
CA ASN A 135 -6.13 -22.68 20.41
C ASN A 135 -7.63 -22.43 20.60
N VAL A 136 -8.12 -22.54 21.84
CA VAL A 136 -9.54 -22.28 22.17
C VAL A 136 -9.91 -20.81 21.96
N ILE A 137 -9.00 -19.90 22.27
CA ILE A 137 -9.22 -18.45 22.09
C ILE A 137 -9.21 -18.09 20.60
N VAL A 138 -8.31 -18.69 19.82
CA VAL A 138 -8.27 -18.50 18.35
C VAL A 138 -9.54 -19.03 17.67
N GLU A 139 -10.06 -20.19 18.09
CA GLU A 139 -11.34 -20.71 17.59
C GLU A 139 -12.51 -19.77 17.94
N GLN A 140 -12.51 -19.19 19.14
CA GLN A 140 -13.52 -18.22 19.56
C GLN A 140 -13.43 -16.91 18.74
N ILE A 141 -12.22 -16.40 18.49
CA ILE A 141 -12.00 -15.23 17.62
C ILE A 141 -12.48 -15.53 16.20
N TYR A 142 -12.21 -16.72 15.67
CA TYR A 142 -12.68 -17.13 14.35
C TYR A 142 -14.22 -17.12 14.24
N LEU A 143 -14.91 -17.59 15.27
CA LEU A 143 -16.38 -17.53 15.34
C LEU A 143 -16.89 -16.07 15.44
N GLU A 144 -16.20 -15.20 16.17
CA GLU A 144 -16.53 -13.77 16.23
C GLU A 144 -16.33 -13.08 14.86
N ILE A 145 -15.26 -13.40 14.12
CA ILE A 145 -15.00 -12.88 12.75
C ILE A 145 -16.07 -13.35 11.76
N THR A 146 -16.44 -14.62 11.79
CA THR A 146 -17.45 -15.16 10.85
C THR A 146 -18.82 -14.53 11.09
N ASN A 147 -19.20 -14.29 12.34
CA ASN A 147 -20.42 -13.55 12.67
C ASN A 147 -20.36 -12.08 12.23
N LEU A 148 -19.23 -11.40 12.41
CA LEU A 148 -19.04 -10.03 11.89
C LEU A 148 -19.14 -9.98 10.37
N THR A 149 -18.58 -10.97 9.68
CA THR A 149 -18.63 -11.07 8.22
C THR A 149 -20.08 -11.18 7.72
N ILE A 150 -20.92 -11.97 8.41
CA ILE A 150 -22.35 -12.08 8.10
C ILE A 150 -23.06 -10.73 8.28
N LEU A 151 -22.77 -10.02 9.38
CA LEU A 151 -23.37 -8.72 9.67
C LEU A 151 -22.94 -7.64 8.66
N VAL A 152 -21.68 -7.65 8.24
CA VAL A 152 -21.17 -6.76 7.17
C VAL A 152 -21.88 -7.06 5.86
N ASN A 153 -22.00 -8.33 5.46
CA ASN A 153 -22.71 -8.71 4.23
C ASN A 153 -24.19 -8.28 4.26
N GLU A 154 -24.86 -8.35 5.41
CA GLU A 154 -26.23 -7.85 5.60
C GLU A 154 -26.29 -6.32 5.41
N LEU A 155 -25.36 -5.57 6.01
CA LEU A 155 -25.28 -4.12 5.87
C LEU A 155 -24.92 -3.68 4.45
N GLU A 156 -24.04 -4.42 3.77
CA GLU A 156 -23.66 -4.20 2.38
C GLU A 156 -24.86 -4.40 1.44
N SER A 157 -25.75 -5.37 1.71
CA SER A 157 -26.97 -5.58 0.92
C SER A 157 -27.97 -4.42 0.99
N LEU A 158 -27.84 -3.57 2.01
CA LEU A 158 -28.68 -2.39 2.24
C LEU A 158 -28.07 -1.10 1.68
N ASP A 159 -26.82 -1.14 1.21
CA ASP A 159 -26.15 0.02 0.62
C ASP A 159 -26.62 0.28 -0.83
N LYS A 160 -27.26 1.43 -1.03
CA LYS A 160 -27.77 1.88 -2.34
C LYS A 160 -26.72 2.63 -3.15
N ASN A 161 -25.51 2.87 -2.62
CA ASN A 161 -24.46 3.65 -3.28
C ASN A 161 -23.54 2.81 -4.18
N ASN A 162 -23.89 1.56 -4.48
CA ASN A 162 -23.21 0.75 -5.49
C ASN A 162 -21.73 0.43 -5.19
N ILE A 163 -21.33 0.31 -3.91
CA ILE A 163 -19.98 -0.15 -3.52
C ILE A 163 -19.65 -1.54 -4.11
N LEU A 164 -20.67 -2.39 -4.33
CA LEU A 164 -20.52 -3.69 -5.00
C LEU A 164 -20.05 -3.61 -6.46
N ALA A 165 -20.32 -2.51 -7.17
CA ALA A 165 -19.85 -2.32 -8.55
C ALA A 165 -18.32 -2.14 -8.62
N ILE A 166 -17.69 -1.69 -7.53
CA ILE A 166 -16.24 -1.53 -7.41
C ILE A 166 -15.55 -2.89 -7.20
N ARG A 167 -16.21 -3.87 -6.57
CA ARG A 167 -15.67 -5.24 -6.36
C ARG A 167 -15.84 -6.18 -7.55
N LEU A 168 -16.67 -5.85 -8.54
CA LEU A 168 -16.80 -6.62 -9.78
C LEU A 168 -15.66 -6.36 -10.76
N ALA A 169 -14.73 -5.45 -10.44
CA ALA A 169 -13.46 -5.37 -11.14
C ALA A 169 -12.71 -6.70 -10.95
N PRO A 170 -12.22 -7.34 -12.03
CA PRO A 170 -11.42 -8.55 -11.90
C PRO A 170 -10.25 -8.29 -10.94
N TYR A 171 -10.09 -9.14 -9.92
CA TYR A 171 -8.92 -9.08 -9.04
C TYR A 171 -7.67 -9.27 -9.91
N ILE A 172 -6.91 -8.20 -10.09
CA ILE A 172 -5.61 -8.25 -10.73
C ILE A 172 -4.59 -8.43 -9.60
N PRO A 173 -3.84 -9.55 -9.57
CA PRO A 173 -2.83 -9.74 -8.55
C PRO A 173 -1.83 -8.58 -8.57
N PRO A 174 -1.48 -8.01 -7.42
CA PRO A 174 -0.31 -7.16 -7.27
C PRO A 174 0.90 -7.64 -8.07
N GLY A 175 1.56 -6.74 -8.80
CA GLY A 175 2.68 -7.08 -9.67
C GLY A 175 2.31 -7.75 -11.01
N SER A 176 1.02 -7.87 -11.34
CA SER A 176 0.57 -8.48 -12.61
C SER A 176 0.24 -7.44 -13.69
N CYS A 177 0.72 -7.70 -14.90
CA CYS A 177 0.45 -6.88 -16.09
C CYS A 177 -0.60 -7.50 -17.04
N ILE A 178 -1.54 -8.29 -16.51
CA ILE A 178 -2.60 -8.93 -17.31
C ILE A 178 -3.72 -7.98 -17.76
N HIS A 179 -3.63 -6.70 -17.40
CA HIS A 179 -4.61 -5.67 -17.73
C HIS A 179 -4.24 -4.87 -18.99
N ARG A 180 -5.21 -4.17 -19.57
CA ARG A 180 -5.00 -3.30 -20.76
C ARG A 180 -4.65 -1.85 -20.42
N GLY A 181 -4.29 -1.58 -19.18
CA GLY A 181 -3.95 -0.25 -18.68
C GLY A 181 -5.03 0.36 -17.79
N PRO A 182 -4.78 1.54 -17.21
CA PRO A 182 -5.70 2.22 -16.33
C PRO A 182 -6.92 2.72 -17.11
N THR A 183 -8.09 2.64 -16.49
CA THR A 183 -9.36 3.16 -17.01
C THR A 183 -9.91 4.29 -16.17
N ASN A 184 -9.64 4.25 -14.86
CA ASN A 184 -10.15 5.23 -13.93
C ASN A 184 -9.19 5.41 -12.75
N VAL A 185 -9.29 6.57 -12.11
CA VAL A 185 -8.58 6.91 -10.87
C VAL A 185 -9.63 7.32 -9.83
N SER A 186 -9.48 6.83 -8.60
CA SER A 186 -10.41 7.12 -7.51
C SER A 186 -10.43 8.61 -7.14
N GLN A 187 -11.34 8.99 -6.24
CA GLN A 187 -11.20 10.25 -5.50
C GLN A 187 -9.90 10.24 -4.66
N PRO A 188 -9.23 11.40 -4.47
CA PRO A 188 -8.03 11.50 -3.65
C PRO A 188 -8.31 11.17 -2.18
N TYR A 189 -7.61 10.16 -1.65
CA TYR A 189 -7.47 9.98 -0.22
C TYR A 189 -6.37 10.90 0.31
N VAL A 190 -6.75 11.92 1.08
CA VAL A 190 -5.81 12.84 1.71
C VAL A 190 -5.20 12.14 2.92
N VAL A 191 -3.94 11.71 2.80
CA VAL A 191 -3.25 11.05 3.92
C VAL A 191 -2.96 12.07 5.01
N LYS A 192 -2.22 13.13 4.68
CA LYS A 192 -1.84 14.21 5.61
C LYS A 192 -1.00 15.29 4.92
N LEU A 193 -0.63 16.33 5.67
CA LEU A 193 0.43 17.27 5.32
C LEU A 193 1.81 16.65 5.59
N ASN A 194 2.80 16.98 4.76
CA ASN A 194 4.20 16.65 5.02
C ASN A 194 4.66 17.19 6.39
N TRP A 195 5.62 16.51 7.03
CA TRP A 195 6.01 16.80 8.40
C TRP A 195 6.79 18.12 8.57
N ARG A 196 7.30 18.71 7.49
CA ARG A 196 8.00 20.00 7.54
C ARG A 196 7.03 21.19 7.47
N GLY A 197 5.76 20.93 7.16
CA GLY A 197 4.69 21.91 7.18
C GLY A 197 4.40 22.55 5.83
N PHE A 198 3.51 23.55 5.86
CA PHE A 198 2.90 24.15 4.66
C PHE A 198 3.87 24.91 3.74
N SER A 199 5.01 25.38 4.27
CA SER A 199 6.02 26.07 3.45
C SER A 199 6.79 25.11 2.55
N TYR A 200 6.81 23.82 2.88
CA TYR A 200 7.51 22.76 2.12
C TYR A 200 6.58 22.17 1.06
N LYS A 201 6.25 23.01 0.07
CA LYS A 201 5.28 22.70 -0.98
C LYS A 201 5.76 21.65 -1.97
N TYR A 202 7.07 21.48 -2.13
CA TYR A 202 7.69 20.60 -3.12
C TYR A 202 8.16 19.31 -2.46
N GLY A 203 8.16 18.21 -3.19
CA GLY A 203 8.60 16.94 -2.63
C GLY A 203 8.08 15.73 -3.37
N SER A 204 8.49 14.59 -2.85
CA SER A 204 8.06 13.27 -3.30
C SER A 204 7.76 12.35 -2.15
N TRP A 205 6.88 11.39 -2.39
CA TRP A 205 6.56 10.37 -1.41
C TRP A 205 5.98 9.14 -2.09
N GLY A 206 6.02 8.03 -1.38
CA GLY A 206 5.44 6.79 -1.87
C GLY A 206 5.64 5.63 -0.92
N ARG A 207 5.44 4.44 -1.46
CA ARG A 207 5.73 3.17 -0.82
C ARG A 207 6.87 2.48 -1.57
N ASP A 208 7.73 1.77 -0.85
CA ASP A 208 8.76 0.92 -1.44
C ASP A 208 8.13 -0.21 -2.27
N TYR A 209 8.81 -0.60 -3.34
CA TYR A 209 8.53 -1.83 -4.04
C TYR A 209 9.76 -2.74 -3.89
N SER A 210 9.65 -3.77 -3.06
CA SER A 210 10.67 -4.82 -2.93
C SER A 210 10.09 -6.15 -3.43
N PRO A 211 10.48 -6.60 -4.64
CA PRO A 211 10.01 -7.88 -5.19
C PRO A 211 10.36 -9.09 -4.30
N SER A 212 11.45 -8.98 -3.52
CA SER A 212 11.90 -10.02 -2.61
C SER A 212 11.05 -10.11 -1.34
N ASN A 213 10.42 -9.00 -0.92
CA ASN A 213 9.67 -8.88 0.33
C ASN A 213 8.34 -8.15 0.10
N LEU A 214 7.39 -8.78 -0.60
CA LEU A 214 6.10 -8.16 -0.96
C LEU A 214 5.22 -7.78 0.26
N GLU A 215 5.45 -8.41 1.41
CA GLU A 215 4.75 -8.13 2.66
C GLU A 215 5.35 -6.95 3.44
N GLU A 216 6.60 -6.55 3.16
CA GLU A 216 7.26 -5.46 3.87
C GLU A 216 6.59 -4.12 3.48
N GLU A 217 6.01 -3.44 4.47
CA GLU A 217 5.36 -2.16 4.26
C GLU A 217 6.30 -1.02 4.65
N VAL A 218 6.90 -0.38 3.65
CA VAL A 218 7.82 0.76 3.87
C VAL A 218 7.29 1.98 3.12
N TYR A 219 6.90 3.02 3.84
CA TYR A 219 6.59 4.32 3.27
C TYR A 219 7.74 5.29 3.43
N TRP A 220 7.89 6.14 2.45
CA TRP A 220 8.88 7.20 2.45
C TRP A 220 8.23 8.51 2.07
N VAL A 221 8.70 9.58 2.69
CA VAL A 221 8.27 10.95 2.37
C VAL A 221 9.54 11.79 2.33
N ALA A 222 9.68 12.65 1.33
CA ALA A 222 10.89 13.42 1.06
C ALA A 222 10.54 14.82 0.49
N PRO A 223 10.16 15.78 1.34
CA PRO A 223 9.93 17.16 0.97
C PRO A 223 11.25 17.82 0.56
N LEU A 224 11.21 18.63 -0.49
CA LEU A 224 12.34 19.49 -0.83
C LEU A 224 12.37 20.69 0.09
N ASN A 225 13.51 21.36 0.13
CA ASN A 225 13.61 22.67 0.75
C ASN A 225 12.66 23.67 0.08
N THR A 226 12.40 24.79 0.77
CA THR A 226 11.37 25.76 0.36
C THR A 226 11.68 26.48 -0.96
N ASP A 227 12.89 26.30 -1.50
CA ASP A 227 13.30 26.78 -2.82
C ASP A 227 12.86 25.86 -3.97
N GLY A 228 12.30 24.69 -3.66
CA GLY A 228 11.83 23.71 -4.63
C GLY A 228 12.93 23.02 -5.43
N ARG A 229 14.19 23.11 -4.96
CA ARG A 229 15.35 22.52 -5.64
C ARG A 229 16.00 21.43 -4.83
N TYR A 230 16.36 21.69 -3.58
CA TYR A 230 17.18 20.74 -2.81
C TYR A 230 16.35 19.64 -2.17
N LEU A 231 16.67 18.40 -2.51
CA LEU A 231 16.30 17.24 -1.72
C LEU A 231 17.40 16.96 -0.68
N GLU A 232 17.05 17.07 0.60
CA GLU A 232 18.02 16.99 1.69
C GLU A 232 17.63 15.99 2.78
N TYR A 233 16.35 15.85 3.10
CA TYR A 233 15.88 14.97 4.17
C TYR A 233 14.72 14.10 3.71
N TYR A 234 14.69 12.87 4.22
CA TYR A 234 13.58 11.96 4.05
C TYR A 234 13.26 11.25 5.37
N ARG A 235 12.01 10.81 5.49
CA ARG A 235 11.54 9.96 6.61
C ARG A 235 11.05 8.63 6.08
N ILE A 236 11.33 7.58 6.84
CA ILE A 236 10.84 6.22 6.59
C ILE A 236 9.86 5.81 7.68
N TYR A 237 8.82 5.08 7.28
CA TYR A 237 7.78 4.55 8.14
C TYR A 237 7.53 3.08 7.78
N TYR A 238 7.65 2.16 8.75
CA TYR A 238 7.42 0.72 8.54
C TYR A 238 5.96 0.27 8.69
N SER A 239 5.01 1.20 8.64
CA SER A 239 3.59 0.89 8.46
C SER A 239 2.82 2.15 8.04
N PHE A 240 1.64 1.96 7.46
CA PHE A 240 0.77 3.10 7.14
C PHE A 240 0.29 3.82 8.41
N ASP A 241 0.05 3.09 9.49
CA ASP A 241 -0.34 3.67 10.77
C ASP A 241 0.75 4.57 11.36
N ASN A 242 2.02 4.15 11.30
CA ASN A 242 3.16 4.97 11.71
C ASN A 242 3.23 6.27 10.90
N LEU A 243 2.93 6.18 9.60
CA LEU A 243 2.80 7.36 8.75
C LEU A 243 1.65 8.26 9.24
N LEU A 244 0.44 7.74 9.46
CA LEU A 244 -0.70 8.54 9.93
C LEU A 244 -0.43 9.22 11.29
N LEU A 245 0.24 8.52 12.21
CA LEU A 245 0.56 9.00 13.56
C LEU A 245 1.82 9.88 13.63
N PHE A 246 2.39 10.29 12.49
CA PHE A 246 3.65 11.07 12.42
C PHE A 246 4.82 10.45 13.23
N THR A 247 4.86 9.12 13.32
CA THR A 247 5.89 8.39 14.07
C THR A 247 6.89 7.77 13.09
N PRO A 248 7.92 8.51 12.63
CA PRO A 248 8.90 7.95 11.71
C PRO A 248 9.74 6.88 12.41
N THR A 249 10.06 5.82 11.68
CA THR A 249 11.07 4.85 12.12
C THR A 249 12.43 5.54 12.22
N TYR A 250 12.76 6.38 11.23
CA TYR A 250 13.90 7.26 11.26
C TYR A 250 13.74 8.42 10.27
N GLU A 251 14.45 9.51 10.56
CA GLU A 251 14.71 10.61 9.62
C GLU A 251 16.19 10.56 9.24
N ARG A 252 16.48 10.75 7.96
CA ARG A 252 17.85 10.75 7.45
C ARG A 252 18.07 11.91 6.50
N ARG A 253 19.33 12.36 6.48
CA ARG A 253 19.83 13.40 5.59
C ARG A 253 20.58 12.74 4.43
N ILE A 254 20.37 13.25 3.22
CA ILE A 254 21.17 12.95 2.03
C ILE A 254 22.00 14.17 1.64
N THR A 255 23.06 13.94 0.86
CA THR A 255 23.97 15.00 0.43
C THR A 255 23.59 15.45 -0.99
N TYR A 256 22.74 16.48 -1.05
CA TYR A 256 22.38 17.24 -2.26
C TYR A 256 21.72 16.43 -3.39
N GLY A 257 20.44 16.04 -3.21
CA GLY A 257 19.57 15.68 -4.33
C GLY A 257 18.92 16.94 -4.95
N GLU A 258 18.40 16.80 -6.17
CA GLU A 258 17.75 17.87 -6.93
C GLU A 258 16.37 17.44 -7.45
N GLY A 259 15.38 18.31 -7.25
CA GLY A 259 14.02 18.10 -7.73
C GLY A 259 13.24 17.03 -6.99
N SER A 260 11.93 16.96 -7.31
CA SER A 260 10.98 16.04 -6.68
C SER A 260 10.92 14.66 -7.37
N GLY A 261 11.81 14.37 -8.32
CA GLY A 261 11.76 13.16 -9.15
C GLY A 261 12.36 11.91 -8.51
N ALA A 262 12.27 11.77 -7.17
CA ALA A 262 12.82 10.63 -6.45
C ALA A 262 11.85 9.44 -6.41
N ALA A 263 12.38 8.22 -6.36
CA ALA A 263 11.61 6.99 -6.17
C ALA A 263 12.34 6.02 -5.22
N LEU A 264 11.59 5.16 -4.54
CA LEU A 264 12.14 4.11 -3.66
C LEU A 264 11.87 2.74 -4.27
N TYR A 265 12.92 1.94 -4.42
CA TYR A 265 12.85 0.58 -4.95
C TYR A 265 13.85 -0.32 -4.22
N ASP A 266 13.35 -1.44 -3.72
CA ASP A 266 14.11 -2.45 -2.98
C ASP A 266 15.01 -1.88 -1.87
N ASN A 267 14.46 -1.03 -1.00
CA ASN A 267 15.21 -0.33 0.06
C ASN A 267 16.33 0.64 -0.43
N PHE A 268 16.31 1.04 -1.71
CA PHE A 268 17.20 2.07 -2.23
C PHE A 268 16.41 3.27 -2.72
N LEU A 269 16.78 4.46 -2.24
CA LEU A 269 16.26 5.72 -2.71
C LEU A 269 17.07 6.14 -3.95
N TYR A 270 16.37 6.32 -5.06
CA TYR A 270 16.92 6.78 -6.32
C TYR A 270 16.57 8.25 -6.52
N TYR A 271 17.58 9.08 -6.80
CA TYR A 271 17.38 10.51 -7.00
C TYR A 271 18.45 11.11 -7.92
N HIS A 272 18.13 12.29 -8.44
CA HIS A 272 19.02 13.10 -9.26
C HIS A 272 20.01 13.86 -8.37
N ALA A 273 21.31 13.67 -8.58
CA ALA A 273 22.35 14.39 -7.84
C ALA A 273 22.44 15.85 -8.29
N TYR A 274 22.48 16.73 -7.30
CA TYR A 274 22.45 18.19 -7.47
C TYR A 274 23.43 18.71 -8.50
N ASN A 275 22.91 19.47 -9.47
CA ASN A 275 23.69 20.15 -10.50
C ASN A 275 24.67 19.23 -11.28
N THR A 276 24.32 17.94 -11.40
CA THR A 276 25.06 16.96 -12.20
C THR A 276 24.11 16.19 -13.10
N ARG A 277 24.62 15.37 -14.03
CA ARG A 277 23.79 14.42 -14.79
C ARG A 277 23.69 13.06 -14.09
N ASN A 278 24.03 13.00 -12.80
CA ASN A 278 24.21 11.73 -12.13
C ASN A 278 22.92 11.27 -11.44
N MET A 279 22.63 10.00 -11.64
CA MET A 279 21.69 9.19 -10.89
C MET A 279 22.37 8.65 -9.65
N VAL A 280 21.69 8.66 -8.51
CA VAL A 280 22.21 8.11 -7.25
C VAL A 280 21.37 6.95 -6.80
N LYS A 281 22.02 5.86 -6.37
CA LYS A 281 21.42 4.76 -5.60
C LYS A 281 21.85 4.90 -4.15
N HIS A 282 20.91 5.22 -3.25
CA HIS A 282 21.17 5.47 -1.84
C HIS A 282 20.50 4.42 -0.96
N ASN A 283 21.28 3.71 -0.13
CA ASN A 283 20.73 2.70 0.77
C ASN A 283 20.06 3.38 1.97
N ILE A 284 18.74 3.20 2.11
CA ILE A 284 17.98 3.85 3.20
C ILE A 284 18.26 3.24 4.57
N LYS A 285 18.71 1.98 4.65
CA LYS A 285 19.00 1.24 5.89
C LYS A 285 20.39 1.59 6.45
N THR A 286 21.41 1.82 5.61
CA THR A 286 22.76 2.23 6.04
C THR A 286 23.04 3.73 5.91
N ASN A 287 22.18 4.48 5.23
CA ASN A 287 22.32 5.91 4.92
C ASN A 287 23.55 6.25 4.08
N SER A 288 23.89 5.37 3.15
CA SER A 288 25.08 5.51 2.32
C SER A 288 24.72 5.51 0.84
N VAL A 289 25.40 6.38 0.07
CA VAL A 289 25.41 6.28 -1.39
C VAL A 289 26.16 5.01 -1.77
N VAL A 290 25.47 4.11 -2.48
CA VAL A 290 26.02 2.84 -2.94
C VAL A 290 26.58 2.97 -4.35
N LEU A 291 25.91 3.75 -5.21
CA LEU A 291 26.34 3.94 -6.58
C LEU A 291 25.93 5.32 -7.09
N THR A 292 26.80 5.93 -7.89
CA THR A 292 26.54 7.18 -8.61
C THR A 292 26.83 6.98 -10.09
N LYS A 293 25.78 7.11 -10.90
CA LYS A 293 25.63 6.87 -12.34
C LYS A 293 25.49 8.09 -13.23
N THR A 294 26.42 8.48 -14.09
CA THR A 294 26.08 9.50 -15.12
C THR A 294 25.00 8.96 -16.07
N LEU A 295 23.88 9.68 -16.21
CA LEU A 295 22.85 9.38 -17.21
C LEU A 295 23.28 9.96 -18.57
N PRO A 296 23.49 9.12 -19.61
CA PRO A 296 23.95 9.59 -20.91
C PRO A 296 22.98 10.58 -21.55
N ASP A 297 23.54 11.62 -22.17
CA ASP A 297 22.84 12.66 -22.95
C ASP A 297 21.73 13.45 -22.25
N ALA A 298 21.51 13.21 -20.95
CA ALA A 298 20.52 13.93 -20.17
C ALA A 298 20.85 15.42 -20.13
N VAL A 299 19.84 16.22 -20.44
CA VAL A 299 19.87 17.66 -20.29
C VAL A 299 19.38 18.01 -18.89
N ILE A 300 20.13 18.86 -18.18
CA ILE A 300 19.87 19.27 -16.79
C ILE A 300 19.87 20.79 -16.69
N GLY A 301 19.62 21.31 -15.48
CA GLY A 301 19.68 22.74 -15.18
C GLY A 301 18.35 23.45 -15.38
N ASN A 302 17.25 22.74 -15.09
CA ASN A 302 15.86 23.17 -15.27
C ASN A 302 15.51 23.51 -16.72
N ARG A 303 16.17 22.85 -17.69
CA ARG A 303 16.00 23.16 -19.11
C ARG A 303 14.81 22.41 -19.72
N PHE A 304 14.53 21.20 -19.25
CA PHE A 304 13.38 20.40 -19.65
C PHE A 304 12.66 19.80 -18.42
N SER A 305 12.35 20.65 -17.45
CA SER A 305 11.46 20.30 -16.34
C SER A 305 10.00 20.17 -16.82
N TYR A 306 9.16 19.54 -16.01
CA TYR A 306 7.72 19.47 -16.27
C TYR A 306 7.03 20.84 -16.13
N ALA A 307 5.81 20.95 -16.63
CA ALA A 307 4.98 22.14 -16.51
C ALA A 307 4.62 22.41 -15.04
N GLY A 308 4.86 23.64 -14.57
CA GLY A 308 4.47 24.09 -13.22
C GLY A 308 5.45 23.71 -12.09
N VAL A 309 6.49 22.93 -12.38
CA VAL A 309 7.49 22.47 -11.40
C VAL A 309 8.89 22.68 -11.93
N SER A 310 9.83 23.04 -11.06
CA SER A 310 11.22 23.32 -11.43
C SER A 310 12.15 22.20 -10.99
N TRP A 311 13.30 22.09 -11.66
CA TRP A 311 14.40 21.18 -11.33
C TRP A 311 14.04 19.69 -11.40
N GLN A 312 12.99 19.32 -12.14
CA GLN A 312 12.64 17.92 -12.42
C GLN A 312 13.03 17.54 -13.84
N ASP A 313 14.27 17.79 -14.24
CA ASP A 313 14.78 17.34 -15.55
C ASP A 313 14.90 15.81 -15.61
N ILE A 314 15.21 15.17 -14.48
CA ILE A 314 15.35 13.72 -14.30
C ILE A 314 14.32 13.26 -13.27
N ASP A 315 13.57 12.22 -13.62
CA ASP A 315 12.45 11.71 -12.82
C ASP A 315 12.48 10.18 -12.79
N PHE A 316 12.62 9.59 -11.61
CA PHE A 316 12.66 8.14 -11.45
C PHE A 316 11.24 7.57 -11.32
N ALA A 317 11.03 6.41 -11.93
CA ALA A 317 9.76 5.70 -11.84
C ALA A 317 10.01 4.21 -11.58
N VAL A 318 9.04 3.57 -10.94
CA VAL A 318 9.06 2.16 -10.61
C VAL A 318 7.75 1.56 -11.06
N ASP A 319 7.83 0.42 -11.74
CA ASP A 319 6.67 -0.38 -12.11
C ASP A 319 6.96 -1.88 -11.91
N GLU A 320 6.05 -2.74 -12.38
CA GLU A 320 6.16 -4.20 -12.34
C GLU A 320 7.45 -4.72 -12.99
N GLY A 321 7.95 -4.03 -14.00
CA GLY A 321 9.19 -4.36 -14.70
C GLY A 321 10.44 -3.85 -13.97
N GLY A 322 10.33 -3.07 -12.89
CA GLY A 322 11.44 -2.58 -12.07
C GLY A 322 11.71 -1.08 -12.23
N LEU A 323 12.99 -0.68 -12.26
CA LEU A 323 13.41 0.73 -12.24
C LEU A 323 13.46 1.39 -13.64
N TRP A 324 13.00 2.63 -13.73
CA TRP A 324 13.00 3.48 -14.93
C TRP A 324 13.45 4.90 -14.60
N VAL A 325 13.86 5.62 -15.64
CA VAL A 325 14.13 7.06 -15.57
C VAL A 325 13.52 7.79 -16.77
N VAL A 326 12.86 8.90 -16.49
CA VAL A 326 12.18 9.78 -17.44
C VAL A 326 12.93 11.12 -17.48
N TYR A 327 13.35 11.54 -18.66
CA TYR A 327 14.20 12.72 -18.85
C TYR A 327 14.07 13.27 -20.28
N SER A 328 14.92 14.23 -20.64
CA SER A 328 15.03 14.71 -22.04
C SER A 328 16.50 14.88 -22.44
N THR A 329 16.74 14.80 -23.74
CA THR A 329 18.07 15.01 -24.35
C THR A 329 18.04 16.14 -25.36
N GLN A 330 19.22 16.64 -25.75
CA GLN A 330 19.32 17.62 -26.84
C GLN A 330 18.78 17.05 -28.16
N ASN A 331 19.06 15.78 -28.45
CA ASN A 331 18.60 15.09 -29.66
C ASN A 331 17.08 14.90 -29.69
N SER A 332 16.45 14.73 -28.52
CA SER A 332 14.99 14.66 -28.40
C SER A 332 14.28 16.00 -28.56
N MET A 333 15.03 17.10 -28.65
CA MET A 333 14.49 18.48 -28.68
C MET A 333 13.53 18.78 -27.51
N GLY A 334 13.77 18.17 -26.34
CA GLY A 334 12.94 18.34 -25.14
C GLY A 334 11.74 17.39 -25.05
N ASN A 335 11.59 16.44 -25.97
CA ASN A 335 10.61 15.37 -25.82
C ASN A 335 11.02 14.40 -24.70
N ILE A 336 10.03 13.71 -24.15
CA ILE A 336 10.24 12.71 -23.10
C ILE A 336 11.07 11.56 -23.69
N VAL A 337 12.12 11.20 -22.96
CA VAL A 337 12.95 10.02 -23.16
C VAL A 337 12.78 9.14 -21.93
N ILE A 338 12.51 7.86 -22.16
CA ILE A 338 12.32 6.84 -21.13
C ILE A 338 13.53 5.91 -21.22
N SER A 339 14.18 5.59 -20.12
CA SER A 339 15.24 4.57 -20.08
C SER A 339 14.96 3.53 -19.00
N LYS A 340 15.12 2.26 -19.36
CA LYS A 340 15.10 1.14 -18.40
C LYS A 340 16.48 1.04 -17.76
N LEU A 341 16.53 0.94 -16.44
CA LEU A 341 17.78 0.86 -15.70
C LEU A 341 18.01 -0.55 -15.15
N ASN A 342 19.28 -0.97 -15.15
CA ASN A 342 19.73 -2.06 -14.30
C ASN A 342 19.85 -1.55 -12.86
N GLU A 343 19.07 -2.11 -11.94
CA GLU A 343 19.00 -1.67 -10.55
C GLU A 343 20.29 -1.89 -9.77
N THR A 344 21.14 -2.83 -10.20
CA THR A 344 22.42 -3.14 -9.57
C THR A 344 23.52 -2.20 -10.03
N THR A 345 23.62 -1.95 -11.35
CA THR A 345 24.73 -1.20 -11.96
C THR A 345 24.39 0.21 -12.43
N LEU A 346 23.11 0.62 -12.37
CA LEU A 346 22.57 1.84 -12.97
C LEU A 346 22.90 2.00 -14.47
N ASP A 347 23.19 0.90 -15.17
CA ASP A 347 23.30 0.91 -16.63
C ASP A 347 21.95 1.14 -17.28
N VAL A 348 21.97 1.92 -18.36
CA VAL A 348 20.82 2.03 -19.26
C VAL A 348 20.76 0.74 -20.09
N LEU A 349 19.70 -0.04 -19.90
CA LEU A 349 19.45 -1.27 -20.63
C LEU A 349 18.84 -0.98 -22.01
N ASN A 350 17.85 -0.10 -22.02
CA ASN A 350 17.10 0.29 -23.22
C ASN A 350 16.62 1.74 -23.07
N THR A 351 16.45 2.42 -24.20
CA THR A 351 15.99 3.81 -24.26
C THR A 351 14.94 3.98 -25.36
N TRP A 352 13.89 4.74 -25.05
CA TRP A 352 12.81 5.08 -25.96
C TRP A 352 12.62 6.59 -26.01
N GLN A 353 12.55 7.14 -27.21
CA GLN A 353 12.27 8.56 -27.43
C GLN A 353 10.82 8.71 -27.89
N THR A 354 10.05 9.51 -27.15
CA THR A 354 8.65 9.81 -27.45
C THR A 354 8.50 11.06 -28.34
N ARG A 355 7.27 11.36 -28.76
CA ARG A 355 6.95 12.66 -29.38
C ARG A 355 6.35 13.70 -28.42
N GLN A 356 6.18 13.35 -27.15
CA GLN A 356 5.55 14.23 -26.16
C GLN A 356 6.58 15.20 -25.56
N TYR A 357 6.36 16.50 -25.72
CA TYR A 357 7.24 17.55 -25.18
C TYR A 357 7.17 17.60 -23.65
N LYS A 358 8.27 17.34 -22.95
CA LYS A 358 8.28 17.18 -21.49
C LYS A 358 7.82 18.44 -20.73
N PRO A 359 8.23 19.67 -21.11
CA PRO A 359 7.72 20.88 -20.46
C PRO A 359 6.25 21.23 -20.72
N SER A 360 5.52 20.44 -21.52
CA SER A 360 4.07 20.58 -21.69
C SER A 360 3.24 19.63 -20.82
N VAL A 361 3.89 18.68 -20.13
CA VAL A 361 3.22 17.72 -19.23
C VAL A 361 3.52 18.11 -17.78
N SER A 362 2.57 17.93 -16.87
CA SER A 362 2.73 18.28 -15.45
C SER A 362 3.47 17.21 -14.65
N ASN A 363 3.32 15.94 -15.02
CA ASN A 363 4.04 14.81 -14.43
C ASN A 363 3.94 13.56 -15.31
N ALA A 364 4.71 12.51 -15.01
CA ALA A 364 4.59 11.22 -15.67
C ALA A 364 4.94 10.05 -14.73
N PHE A 365 4.41 8.86 -15.01
CA PHE A 365 4.68 7.64 -14.24
C PHE A 365 4.64 6.41 -15.16
N MET A 366 5.15 5.27 -14.68
CA MET A 366 5.18 4.01 -15.43
C MET A 366 4.21 3.01 -14.79
N ILE A 367 3.49 2.25 -15.63
CA ILE A 367 2.77 1.04 -15.23
C ILE A 367 3.00 -0.01 -16.32
N CYS A 368 3.48 -1.20 -15.96
CA CYS A 368 3.67 -2.32 -16.88
C CYS A 368 4.43 -1.99 -18.17
N GLY A 369 5.48 -1.18 -18.08
CA GLY A 369 6.30 -0.74 -19.22
C GLY A 369 5.62 0.30 -20.11
N VAL A 370 4.50 0.89 -19.68
CA VAL A 370 3.81 1.96 -20.38
C VAL A 370 3.97 3.25 -19.57
N LEU A 371 4.51 4.29 -20.22
CA LEU A 371 4.56 5.64 -19.66
C LEU A 371 3.18 6.27 -19.77
N TYR A 372 2.71 6.89 -18.70
CA TYR A 372 1.52 7.73 -18.67
C TYR A 372 1.91 9.15 -18.27
N ALA A 373 1.49 10.15 -19.04
CA ALA A 373 1.77 11.55 -18.74
C ALA A 373 0.48 12.34 -18.45
N THR A 374 0.61 13.33 -17.57
CA THR A 374 -0.49 14.12 -17.03
C THR A 374 -0.42 15.58 -17.46
N ARG A 375 -1.57 16.27 -17.46
CA ARG A 375 -1.67 17.72 -17.68
C ARG A 375 -2.72 18.36 -16.78
N THR A 376 -2.45 19.60 -16.37
CA THR A 376 -3.37 20.36 -15.52
C THR A 376 -4.57 20.83 -16.34
N LEU A 377 -5.78 20.49 -15.90
CA LEU A 377 -7.03 21.02 -16.48
C LEU A 377 -7.54 22.23 -15.69
N SER A 378 -7.42 22.19 -14.37
CA SER A 378 -7.78 23.29 -13.48
C SER A 378 -7.02 23.17 -12.16
N THR A 379 -7.21 24.14 -11.26
CA THR A 379 -6.64 24.10 -9.90
C THR A 379 -7.10 22.90 -9.05
N ARG A 380 -8.09 22.14 -9.52
CA ARG A 380 -8.66 20.97 -8.83
C ARG A 380 -8.69 19.70 -9.68
N LYS A 381 -8.29 19.76 -10.95
CA LYS A 381 -8.35 18.62 -11.86
C LYS A 381 -7.08 18.47 -12.67
N GLU A 382 -6.63 17.24 -12.74
CA GLU A 382 -5.55 16.73 -13.57
C GLU A 382 -6.15 15.76 -14.59
N GLU A 383 -5.48 15.56 -15.72
CA GLU A 383 -5.85 14.55 -16.70
C GLU A 383 -4.64 13.71 -17.07
N ILE A 384 -4.77 12.39 -16.99
CA ILE A 384 -3.85 11.47 -17.65
C ILE A 384 -4.27 11.44 -19.12
N PHE A 385 -3.45 12.05 -19.99
CA PHE A 385 -3.86 12.38 -21.36
C PHE A 385 -3.02 11.72 -22.45
N TYR A 386 -1.86 11.17 -22.09
CA TYR A 386 -0.89 10.62 -23.03
C TYR A 386 -0.33 9.31 -22.49
N MET A 387 -0.09 8.35 -23.39
CA MET A 387 0.61 7.11 -23.10
C MET A 387 1.69 6.78 -24.14
N TYR A 388 2.71 6.05 -23.72
CA TYR A 388 3.72 5.44 -24.60
C TYR A 388 4.06 4.02 -24.11
N ASP A 389 3.80 3.03 -24.95
CA ASP A 389 4.12 1.62 -24.68
C ASP A 389 5.53 1.28 -25.16
N THR A 390 6.42 0.96 -24.22
CA THR A 390 7.83 0.64 -24.53
C THR A 390 8.02 -0.69 -25.25
N SER A 391 7.06 -1.62 -25.14
CA SER A 391 7.13 -2.93 -25.78
C SER A 391 6.79 -2.85 -27.28
N THR A 392 5.83 -1.99 -27.64
CA THR A 392 5.36 -1.84 -29.03
C THR A 392 5.87 -0.57 -29.72
N GLY A 393 6.42 0.38 -28.95
CA GLY A 393 6.78 1.71 -29.43
C GLY A 393 5.59 2.57 -29.84
N ARG A 394 4.37 2.19 -29.44
CA ARG A 394 3.15 2.92 -29.77
C ARG A 394 2.88 4.00 -28.74
N GLU A 395 2.58 5.19 -29.24
CA GLU A 395 2.12 6.32 -28.44
C GLU A 395 0.66 6.65 -28.77
N GLY A 396 -0.07 7.21 -27.81
CA GLY A 396 -1.49 7.50 -27.99
C GLY A 396 -2.04 8.48 -26.96
N THR A 397 -3.20 9.03 -27.30
CA THR A 397 -3.98 9.88 -26.40
C THR A 397 -4.96 9.05 -25.60
N ILE A 398 -5.08 9.35 -24.32
CA ILE A 398 -6.08 8.80 -23.40
C ILE A 398 -6.74 9.96 -22.67
N SER A 399 -7.78 9.70 -21.88
CA SER A 399 -8.41 10.75 -21.07
C SER A 399 -8.97 10.13 -19.80
N ILE A 400 -8.22 10.29 -18.71
CA ILE A 400 -8.63 9.86 -17.37
C ILE A 400 -8.50 11.05 -16.44
N ILE A 401 -9.62 11.47 -15.86
CA ILE A 401 -9.67 12.64 -14.99
C ILE A 401 -9.29 12.23 -13.56
N MET A 402 -8.39 12.99 -12.95
CA MET A 402 -7.96 12.83 -11.56
C MET A 402 -8.22 14.11 -10.79
N ASP A 403 -8.98 14.04 -9.69
CA ASP A 403 -9.22 15.20 -8.83
C ASP A 403 -8.02 15.44 -7.90
N LYS A 404 -7.55 16.70 -7.79
CA LYS A 404 -6.46 17.11 -6.90
C LYS A 404 -6.92 18.13 -5.86
N LYS A 405 -6.21 18.22 -4.73
CA LYS A 405 -6.59 19.09 -3.60
C LYS A 405 -5.96 20.47 -3.64
N LEU A 406 -4.86 20.64 -4.35
CA LEU A 406 -4.19 21.91 -4.56
C LEU A 406 -3.74 22.02 -6.01
N ASP A 407 -3.27 23.20 -6.38
CA ASP A 407 -3.04 23.57 -7.78
C ASP A 407 -1.95 22.72 -8.43
N THR A 408 -0.81 22.52 -7.77
CA THR A 408 0.36 21.90 -8.41
C THR A 408 0.64 20.51 -7.87
N ILE A 409 0.71 19.53 -8.77
CA ILE A 409 1.27 18.21 -8.48
C ILE A 409 2.78 18.29 -8.63
N GLN A 410 3.49 17.93 -7.58
CA GLN A 410 4.95 18.01 -7.48
C GLN A 410 5.63 16.70 -7.88
N SER A 411 4.95 15.58 -7.68
CA SER A 411 5.41 14.24 -8.06
C SER A 411 4.25 13.24 -8.04
N ILE A 412 4.36 12.21 -8.87
CA ILE A 412 3.48 11.04 -8.89
C ILE A 412 4.35 9.79 -8.89
N ASN A 413 4.23 8.96 -7.86
CA ASN A 413 4.87 7.64 -7.81
C ASN A 413 3.80 6.56 -7.89
N TYR A 414 3.96 5.62 -8.83
CA TYR A 414 3.18 4.39 -8.85
C TYR A 414 3.84 3.33 -7.96
N ASN A 415 3.03 2.52 -7.27
CA ASN A 415 3.53 1.35 -6.56
C ASN A 415 2.87 0.06 -7.09
N PRO A 416 3.64 -0.92 -7.60
CA PRO A 416 3.11 -2.17 -8.15
C PRO A 416 2.44 -3.13 -7.14
N ILE A 417 2.79 -3.04 -5.84
CA ILE A 417 2.27 -3.95 -4.81
C ILE A 417 0.81 -3.65 -4.49
N ASP A 418 0.45 -2.38 -4.43
CA ASP A 418 -0.93 -2.01 -4.12
C ASP A 418 -1.65 -1.31 -5.27
N GLN A 419 -0.96 -1.14 -6.40
CA GLN A 419 -1.47 -0.56 -7.63
C GLN A 419 -2.07 0.83 -7.42
N ARG A 420 -1.39 1.65 -6.60
CA ARG A 420 -1.83 3.00 -6.25
C ARG A 420 -0.88 4.06 -6.78
N LEU A 421 -1.43 5.26 -6.96
CA LEU A 421 -0.66 6.48 -7.16
C LEU A 421 -0.45 7.20 -5.82
N TYR A 422 0.80 7.56 -5.56
CA TYR A 422 1.25 8.39 -4.45
C TYR A 422 1.66 9.74 -4.98
N VAL A 423 0.89 10.76 -4.64
CA VAL A 423 0.99 12.09 -5.25
C VAL A 423 1.34 13.12 -4.18
N TYR A 424 2.40 13.88 -4.41
CA TYR A 424 2.74 15.04 -3.58
C TYR A 424 2.09 16.28 -4.20
N ASN A 425 1.10 16.86 -3.54
CA ASN A 425 0.31 17.97 -4.07
C ASN A 425 0.43 19.18 -3.14
N ASP A 426 1.35 20.10 -3.46
CA ASP A 426 1.66 21.32 -2.70
C ASP A 426 1.80 21.10 -1.17
N GLY A 427 2.56 20.07 -0.79
CA GLY A 427 2.82 19.73 0.60
C GLY A 427 1.89 18.66 1.17
N TYR A 428 0.76 18.36 0.52
CA TYR A 428 -0.13 17.28 0.92
C TYR A 428 0.25 15.95 0.27
N LEU A 429 0.14 14.89 1.05
CA LEU A 429 0.35 13.51 0.62
C LEU A 429 -1.00 12.92 0.22
N LEU A 430 -1.22 12.67 -1.06
CA LEU A 430 -2.46 12.15 -1.62
C LEU A 430 -2.26 10.75 -2.19
N ARG A 431 -3.20 9.85 -1.93
CA ARG A 431 -3.19 8.49 -2.46
C ARG A 431 -4.43 8.24 -3.32
N TYR A 432 -4.25 7.53 -4.42
CA TYR A 432 -5.34 7.16 -5.34
C TYR A 432 -5.31 5.69 -5.67
N ASP A 433 -6.50 5.07 -5.70
CA ASP A 433 -6.67 3.72 -6.25
C ASP A 433 -6.81 3.82 -7.78
N ILE A 434 -6.15 2.91 -8.49
CA ILE A 434 -6.24 2.79 -9.95
C ILE A 434 -7.16 1.63 -10.29
N THR A 435 -8.08 1.84 -11.23
CA THR A 435 -8.88 0.77 -11.83
C THR A 435 -8.33 0.43 -13.20
N PHE A 436 -8.14 -0.85 -13.49
CA PHE A 436 -7.60 -1.34 -14.77
C PHE A 436 -8.65 -2.09 -15.58
N GLN A 437 -8.44 -2.21 -16.89
CA GLN A 437 -9.31 -2.95 -17.82
C GLN A 437 -8.88 -4.38 -18.06
#